data_AF-A0A2H0LGI8-F1
#
_entry.id   AF-A0A2H0LGI8-F1
#
_cell.length_a   1.000
_cell.length_b   1.000
_cell.length_c   1.000
_cell.angle_alpha   90.00
_cell.angle_beta   90.00
_cell.angle_gamma   90.00
#
_symmetry.space_group_name_H-M   'P 1'
#
loop_
_entity.id
_entity.type
_entity.pdbx_description
1 polymer ?
#
loop_
_entity_poly.entity_id
_entity_poly.type
_entity_poly.pdbx_seq_one_letter_code
_entity_poly.pdbx_strand_id
1 'polypeptide(L)'
;MARVIDVLGLLAAVAMPLWNIPLILRLERRRSSKDISLTWALGVFGCILLMLPSGLLSPDPVFRVFSAVNSVLFAGVVVQVWRFR
;
A
#
# COMPACT_ATOMS: atom_id res chain seq x y z
N MET A 1 10.82 -25.12 -9.76
CA MET A 1 10.33 -24.52 -8.50
C MET A 1 10.55 -23.00 -8.45
N ALA A 2 11.75 -22.48 -8.73
CA ALA A 2 12.03 -21.03 -8.71
C ALA A 2 11.00 -20.16 -9.50
N ARG A 3 10.73 -20.49 -10.76
CA ARG A 3 9.75 -19.75 -11.59
C ARG A 3 8.32 -19.70 -11.02
N VAL A 4 7.89 -20.74 -10.32
CA VAL A 4 6.53 -20.78 -9.73
C VAL A 4 6.46 -19.84 -8.53
N ILE A 5 7.52 -19.80 -7.73
CA ILE A 5 7.64 -18.90 -6.57
C ILE A 5 7.66 -17.45 -7.04
N ASP A 6 8.38 -17.12 -8.12
CA ASP A 6 8.43 -15.76 -8.66
C ASP A 6 7.06 -15.28 -9.17
N VAL A 7 6.32 -16.14 -9.85
CA VAL A 7 4.96 -15.83 -10.33
C VAL A 7 3.99 -15.64 -9.17
N LEU A 8 4.02 -16.55 -8.18
CA LEU A 8 3.20 -16.40 -6.97
C LEU A 8 3.57 -15.15 -6.18
N GLY A 9 4.87 -14.84 -6.11
CA GLY A 9 5.39 -13.62 -5.49
C GLY A 9 4.88 -12.37 -6.19
N LEU A 10 4.94 -12.32 -7.53
CA LEU A 10 4.42 -11.19 -8.32
C LEU A 10 2.91 -11.01 -8.13
N LEU A 11 2.14 -12.11 -8.14
CA LEU A 11 0.71 -12.06 -7.88
C LEU A 11 0.42 -11.54 -6.47
N ALA A 12 1.15 -12.02 -5.46
CA ALA A 12 1.01 -11.56 -4.09
C ALA A 12 1.42 -10.08 -3.94
N ALA A 13 2.49 -9.65 -4.61
CA ALA A 13 2.99 -8.28 -4.61
C ALA A 13 1.96 -7.26 -5.09
N VAL A 14 1.07 -7.66 -5.99
CA VAL A 14 -0.04 -6.82 -6.46
C VAL A 14 -1.30 -7.05 -5.62
N ALA A 15 -1.64 -8.30 -5.29
CA ALA A 15 -2.86 -8.64 -4.57
C ALA A 15 -2.91 -8.06 -3.14
N MET A 16 -1.79 -8.07 -2.41
CA MET A 16 -1.73 -7.53 -1.04
C MET A 16 -2.11 -6.04 -1.01
N PRO A 17 -1.45 -5.17 -1.79
CA PRO A 17 -1.79 -3.75 -1.83
C PRO A 17 -3.23 -3.46 -2.28
N LEU A 18 -3.79 -4.28 -3.19
CA LEU A 18 -5.18 -4.12 -3.64
C LEU A 18 -6.20 -4.24 -2.51
N TRP A 19 -5.85 -4.88 -1.39
CA TRP A 19 -6.69 -4.95 -0.20
C TRP A 19 -6.89 -3.59 0.50
N ASN A 20 -6.12 -2.57 0.12
CA ASN A 20 -6.38 -1.18 0.52
C ASN A 20 -7.61 -0.58 -0.18
N ILE A 21 -7.99 -1.06 -1.37
CA ILE A 21 -9.13 -0.50 -2.14
C ILE A 21 -10.46 -0.63 -1.37
N PRO A 22 -10.83 -1.78 -0.79
CA PRO A 22 -12.02 -1.89 0.06
C PRO A 22 -12.02 -0.88 1.22
N LEU A 23 -10.87 -0.61 1.82
CA LEU A 23 -10.74 0.36 2.90
C LEU A 23 -10.99 1.80 2.40
N ILE A 24 -10.37 2.19 1.29
CA ILE A 24 -10.57 3.47 0.60
C ILE A 24 -12.06 3.67 0.27
N LEU A 25 -12.71 2.66 -0.33
CA LEU A 25 -14.12 2.72 -0.68
C LEU A 25 -15.04 2.80 0.55
N ARG A 26 -14.70 2.11 1.65
CA ARG A 26 -15.46 2.21 2.92
C ARG A 26 -15.34 3.59 3.54
N LEU A 27 -14.15 4.20 3.54
CA LEU A 27 -13.92 5.56 4.01
C LEU A 27 -14.74 6.57 3.20
N GLU A 28 -14.72 6.47 1.86
CA GLU A 28 -15.49 7.36 0.99
C GLU A 28 -17.00 7.19 1.20
N ARG A 29 -17.51 5.95 1.32
CA ARG A 29 -18.94 5.71 1.58
C ARG A 29 -19.41 6.21 2.94
N ARG A 30 -18.58 6.05 3.99
CA ARG A 30 -18.91 6.51 5.35
C ARG A 30 -18.69 8.00 5.54
N ARG A 31 -17.89 8.64 4.68
CA ARG A 31 -17.48 10.06 4.76
C ARG A 31 -16.90 10.42 6.14
N SER A 32 -16.30 9.45 6.83
CA SER A 32 -15.77 9.58 8.18
C SER A 32 -14.62 8.60 8.35
N SER A 33 -13.50 9.08 8.92
CA SER A 33 -12.35 8.26 9.28
C SER A 33 -12.13 8.17 10.79
N LYS A 34 -13.15 8.42 11.62
CA LYS A 34 -13.03 8.41 13.10
C LYS A 34 -12.46 7.12 13.68
N ASP A 35 -12.68 6.00 12.99
CA ASP A 35 -12.20 4.67 13.41
C ASP A 35 -10.70 4.46 13.10
N ILE A 36 -10.06 5.35 12.33
CA ILE A 36 -8.68 5.21 11.88
C ILE A 36 -7.83 6.36 12.42
N SER A 37 -6.72 6.01 13.07
CA SER A 37 -5.76 7.00 13.55
C SER A 37 -4.99 7.64 12.38
N LEU A 38 -5.08 8.96 12.26
CA LEU A 38 -4.29 9.75 11.31
C LEU A 38 -2.78 9.60 11.57
N THR A 39 -2.36 9.55 12.84
CA THR A 39 -0.93 9.39 13.18
C THR A 39 -0.41 8.02 12.76
N TRP A 40 -1.23 6.97 12.87
CA TRP A 40 -0.90 5.65 12.35
C TRP A 40 -0.77 5.66 10.83
N ALA A 41 -1.75 6.24 10.12
CA ALA A 41 -1.73 6.29 8.65
C ALA A 41 -0.51 7.05 8.12
N LEU A 42 -0.20 8.21 8.71
CA LEU A 42 0.99 8.99 8.35
C LEU A 42 2.29 8.29 8.74
N GLY A 43 2.36 7.65 9.90
CA GLY A 43 3.54 6.90 10.34
C GLY A 43 3.87 5.74 9.41
N VAL A 44 2.86 4.91 9.10
CA VAL A 44 3.04 3.79 8.16
C VAL A 44 3.42 4.30 6.77
N PHE A 45 2.76 5.34 6.28
CA PHE A 45 3.09 5.90 4.97
C PHE A 45 4.50 6.52 4.92
N GLY A 46 4.92 7.19 5.99
CA GLY A 46 6.30 7.67 6.13
C GLY A 46 7.32 6.54 6.01
N CYS A 47 7.09 5.41 6.71
CA CYS A 47 7.94 4.22 6.57
C CYS A 47 7.95 3.67 5.14
N ILE A 48 6.79 3.60 4.48
CA ILE A 48 6.68 3.14 3.09
C ILE A 48 7.50 4.04 2.16
N LEU A 49 7.40 5.37 2.31
CA LEU A 49 8.17 6.32 1.51
C LEU A 49 9.68 6.23 1.77
N LEU A 50 10.10 6.00 3.01
CA LEU A 50 11.51 5.80 3.35
C LEU A 50 12.07 4.50 2.76
N MET A 51 11.25 3.44 2.68
CA MET A 51 11.63 2.17 2.06
C MET A 51 11.52 2.19 0.53
N LEU A 52 10.76 3.12 -0.05
CA LEU A 52 10.46 3.16 -1.48
C LEU A 52 11.72 3.22 -2.37
N PRO A 53 12.76 4.04 -2.09
CA PRO A 53 13.98 4.04 -2.89
C PRO A 53 14.66 2.66 -2.94
N SER A 54 14.73 1.97 -1.80
CA SER A 54 15.30 0.62 -1.72
C SER A 54 14.47 -0.39 -2.52
N GLY A 55 13.14 -0.29 -2.45
CA GLY A 55 12.24 -1.12 -3.25
C GLY A 55 12.38 -0.92 -4.75
N LEU A 56 12.43 0.34 -5.21
CA LEU A 56 12.52 0.67 -6.63
C LEU A 56 13.86 0.31 -7.27
N LEU A 57 14.94 0.41 -6.50
CA LEU A 57 16.30 0.08 -6.95
C LEU A 57 16.65 -1.41 -6.79
N SER A 58 15.75 -2.21 -6.20
CA SER A 58 15.99 -3.63 -5.97
C SER A 58 16.14 -4.40 -7.28
N PRO A 59 17.07 -5.37 -7.36
CA PRO A 59 17.15 -6.32 -8.48
C PRO A 59 15.98 -7.31 -8.49
N ASP A 60 15.26 -7.48 -7.37
CA ASP A 60 14.09 -8.37 -7.29
C ASP A 60 12.82 -7.69 -7.88
N PRO A 61 12.25 -8.25 -8.97
CA PRO A 61 11.04 -7.69 -9.57
C PRO A 61 9.81 -7.76 -8.64
N VAL A 62 9.72 -8.76 -7.76
CA VAL A 62 8.59 -8.91 -6.82
C VAL A 62 8.57 -7.74 -5.85
N PHE A 63 9.70 -7.51 -5.17
CA PHE A 63 9.82 -6.42 -4.21
C PHE A 63 9.62 -5.04 -4.88
N ARG A 64 10.17 -4.85 -6.09
CA ARG A 64 10.01 -3.61 -6.84
C ARG A 64 8.55 -3.30 -7.16
N VAL A 65 7.81 -4.28 -7.68
CA VAL A 65 6.38 -4.13 -8.01
C VAL A 65 5.57 -3.90 -6.73
N PHE A 66 5.83 -4.68 -5.68
CA PHE A 66 5.16 -4.50 -4.38
C PHE A 66 5.36 -3.08 -3.85
N SER A 67 6.60 -2.59 -3.78
CA SER A 67 6.90 -1.26 -3.24
C SER A 67 6.21 -0.15 -4.04
N ALA A 68 6.20 -0.23 -5.37
CA ALA A 68 5.52 0.74 -6.22
C ALA A 68 3.99 0.74 -5.99
N VAL A 69 3.36 -0.43 -6.09
CA VAL A 69 1.89 -0.57 -5.97
C VAL A 69 1.42 -0.25 -4.56
N ASN A 70 2.13 -0.74 -3.53
CA ASN A 70 1.83 -0.47 -2.13
C ASN A 70 1.91 1.02 -1.81
N SER A 71 2.93 1.72 -2.31
CA SER A 71 3.08 3.16 -2.07
C SER A 71 1.93 3.97 -2.66
N VAL A 72 1.51 3.65 -3.89
CA VAL A 72 0.40 4.34 -4.55
C VAL A 72 -0.93 4.07 -3.85
N LEU A 73 -1.25 2.81 -3.56
CA LEU A 73 -2.52 2.46 -2.93
C LEU A 73 -2.60 2.95 -1.47
N PHE A 74 -1.52 2.87 -0.72
CA PHE A 74 -1.49 3.37 0.65
C PHE A 74 -1.50 4.90 0.72
N ALA A 75 -0.91 5.61 -0.27
CA ALA A 75 -1.12 7.05 -0.42
C ALA A 75 -2.61 7.39 -0.56
N GLY A 76 -3.36 6.60 -1.32
CA GLY A 76 -4.82 6.72 -1.42
C GLY A 76 -5.53 6.56 -0.08
N VAL A 77 -5.11 5.61 0.75
CA VAL A 77 -5.61 5.45 2.14
C VAL A 77 -5.32 6.70 2.96
N VAL A 78 -4.09 7.19 2.96
CA VAL A 78 -3.70 8.39 3.73
C VAL A 78 -4.50 9.62 3.30
N VAL A 79 -4.66 9.83 1.99
CA VAL A 79 -5.46 10.95 1.46
C VAL A 79 -6.90 10.84 1.94
N GLN A 80 -7.51 9.65 1.91
CA GLN A 80 -8.88 9.47 2.36
C GLN A 80 -9.05 9.63 3.88
N VAL A 81 -8.10 9.13 4.67
CA VAL A 81 -8.10 9.31 6.12
C VAL A 81 -7.90 10.78 6.48
N TRP A 82 -7.06 11.52 5.75
CA TRP A 82 -6.88 12.95 5.98
C TRP A 82 -8.11 13.77 5.56
N ARG A 83 -8.75 13.41 4.43
CA ARG A 83 -9.94 14.10 3.91
C ARG A 83 -11.16 14.00 4.83
N PHE A 84 -11.36 12.86 5.49
CA PHE A 84 -12.54 12.55 6.31
C PHE A 84 -12.27 12.55 7.82
N ARG A 85 -11.16 13.16 8.23
CA ARG A 85 -10.78 13.38 9.63
C ARG A 85 -11.56 14.53 10.24
#